data_AF-A0A553F885-F1
#
_entry.id   AF-A0A553F885-F1
#
_cell.length_a   1.000
_cell.length_b   1.000
_cell.length_c   1.000
_cell.angle_alpha   90.00
_cell.angle_beta   90.00
_cell.angle_gamma   90.00
#
_symmetry.space_group_name_H-M   'P 1'
#
loop_
_entity.id
_entity.type
_entity.pdbx_description
1 polymer ?
#
loop_
_entity_poly.entity_id
_entity_poly.type
_entity_poly.pdbx_seq_one_letter_code
_entity_poly.pdbx_strand_id
1 'polypeptide(L)'
;MLHLRFSFLIFCLFGCGPGAGDGAFQIKGEYYFLEAGGDEKLIVRRLDKELDIIVVDAKVVDFIMRDNLLYIKRLPRIVKIENGLALTSFTGSCELIIINTLRHGIEVIPEGNSNFLSC
;
A
#
# COMPACT_ATOMS: atom_id res chain seq x y z
N MET A 1 30.39 -48.62 3.92
CA MET A 1 29.93 -48.31 5.28
C MET A 1 30.67 -47.06 5.72
N LEU A 2 29.93 -46.04 6.18
CA LEU A 2 30.38 -44.89 6.98
C LEU A 2 31.10 -43.68 6.30
N HIS A 3 30.40 -42.53 6.41
CA HIS A 3 30.83 -41.13 6.48
C HIS A 3 31.43 -40.51 5.20
N LEU A 4 30.78 -39.62 4.44
CA LEU A 4 29.77 -38.59 4.70
C LEU A 4 29.99 -37.79 6.00
N ARG A 5 30.83 -36.75 5.93
CA ARG A 5 30.55 -35.39 6.45
C ARG A 5 31.78 -34.45 6.40
N PHE A 6 31.46 -33.16 6.43
CA PHE A 6 32.31 -31.97 6.62
C PHE A 6 32.95 -31.38 5.34
N SER A 7 32.65 -30.14 4.93
CA SER A 7 31.79 -29.14 5.54
C SER A 7 31.27 -28.18 4.46
N PHE A 8 29.95 -28.09 4.42
CA PHE A 8 29.12 -27.20 3.62
C PHE A 8 29.26 -25.79 4.21
N LEU A 9 30.35 -25.08 3.90
CA LEU A 9 30.68 -23.82 4.58
C LEU A 9 31.09 -22.70 3.62
N ILE A 10 30.38 -22.53 2.49
CA ILE A 10 30.38 -21.28 1.71
C ILE A 10 28.97 -21.05 1.10
N PHE A 11 27.93 -20.92 1.91
CA PHE A 11 26.62 -20.44 1.42
C PHE A 11 25.94 -19.42 2.36
N CYS A 12 26.67 -18.85 3.31
CA CYS A 12 26.15 -17.83 4.24
C CYS A 12 26.66 -16.41 3.96
N LEU A 13 27.24 -16.13 2.77
CA LEU A 13 27.76 -14.80 2.43
C LEU A 13 26.96 -14.05 1.35
N PHE A 14 25.88 -14.63 0.83
CA PHE A 14 24.89 -13.92 0.00
C PHE A 14 23.50 -14.05 0.62
N GLY A 15 23.42 -13.71 1.90
CA GLY A 15 22.16 -13.53 2.62
C GLY A 15 21.86 -12.05 2.83
N CYS A 16 22.17 -11.18 1.86
CA CYS A 16 21.37 -9.98 1.70
C CYS A 16 20.01 -10.52 1.24
N GLY A 17 19.18 -10.95 2.20
CA GLY A 17 17.82 -11.36 1.91
C GLY A 17 17.18 -10.25 1.08
N PRO A 18 16.28 -10.56 0.12
CA PRO A 18 15.59 -9.52 -0.60
C PRO A 18 14.89 -8.69 0.47
N GLY A 19 15.45 -7.54 0.82
CA GLY A 19 14.72 -6.51 1.50
C GLY A 19 13.52 -6.32 0.60
N ALA A 20 12.33 -6.64 1.10
CA ALA A 20 11.07 -6.43 0.43
C ALA A 20 10.92 -4.90 0.29
N GLY A 21 11.64 -4.35 -0.68
CA GLY A 21 11.74 -2.95 -0.98
C GLY A 21 10.96 -2.71 -2.24
N ASP A 22 9.86 -1.99 -2.09
CA ASP A 22 9.14 -1.30 -3.15
C ASP A 22 8.56 -2.24 -4.22
N GLY A 23 7.62 -3.07 -3.78
CA GLY A 23 6.76 -3.84 -4.67
C GLY A 23 5.67 -2.95 -5.28
N ALA A 24 5.66 -2.82 -6.60
CA ALA A 24 4.57 -2.20 -7.35
C ALA A 24 3.76 -3.28 -8.08
N PHE A 25 2.46 -3.38 -7.76
CA PHE A 25 1.56 -4.36 -8.36
C PHE A 25 0.44 -3.65 -9.11
N GLN A 26 0.23 -3.99 -10.38
CA GLN A 26 -0.90 -3.47 -11.14
C GLN A 26 -2.20 -4.09 -10.63
N ILE A 27 -3.18 -3.25 -10.27
CA ILE A 27 -4.51 -3.70 -9.85
C ILE A 27 -5.40 -3.89 -11.08
N LYS A 28 -5.61 -2.81 -11.85
CA LYS A 28 -6.43 -2.80 -13.07
C LYS A 28 -6.18 -1.54 -13.88
N GLY A 29 -5.96 -1.68 -15.19
CA GLY A 29 -5.72 -0.54 -16.08
C GLY A 29 -4.55 0.32 -15.60
N GLU A 30 -4.80 1.59 -15.30
CA GLU A 30 -3.76 2.54 -14.87
C GLU A 30 -3.50 2.55 -13.36
N TYR A 31 -4.21 1.73 -12.57
CA TYR A 31 -4.09 1.74 -11.10
C TYR A 31 -3.10 0.69 -10.60
N TYR A 32 -2.22 1.12 -9.68
CA TYR A 32 -1.17 0.32 -9.08
C TYR A 32 -1.22 0.43 -7.56
N PHE A 33 -0.95 -0.68 -6.90
CA PHE A 33 -0.66 -0.77 -5.48
C PHE A 33 0.86 -0.67 -5.29
N LEU A 34 1.31 0.22 -4.40
CA LEU A 34 2.72 0.38 -4.05
C LEU A 34 2.91 0.06 -2.57
N GLU A 35 3.86 -0.83 -2.29
CA GLU A 35 4.38 -1.03 -0.94
C GLU A 35 5.58 -0.10 -0.74
N ALA A 36 5.33 1.15 -0.33
CA ALA A 36 6.41 2.04 0.07
C ALA A 36 6.86 1.59 1.47
N GLY A 37 8.11 1.17 1.61
CA GLY A 37 8.61 0.49 2.81
C GLY A 37 8.09 1.00 4.16
N GLY A 38 7.87 0.08 5.11
CA GLY A 38 7.20 0.34 6.38
C GLY A 38 5.74 -0.11 6.34
N ASP A 39 4.84 0.67 6.96
CA ASP A 39 3.39 0.42 7.00
C ASP A 39 2.62 1.19 5.90
N GLU A 40 3.32 1.91 5.03
CA GLU A 40 2.74 2.82 4.03
C GLU A 40 2.42 2.08 2.72
N LYS A 41 1.18 1.64 2.61
CA LYS A 41 0.62 1.04 1.40
C LYS A 41 -0.17 2.10 0.64
N LEU A 42 0.16 2.34 -0.63
CA LEU A 42 -0.41 3.39 -1.46
C LEU A 42 -1.13 2.83 -2.69
N ILE A 43 -2.14 3.55 -3.17
CA ILE A 43 -2.74 3.30 -4.48
C ILE A 43 -2.52 4.54 -5.36
N VAL A 44 -1.85 4.32 -6.48
CA VAL A 44 -1.45 5.36 -7.44
C VAL A 44 -2.06 5.07 -8.80
N ARG A 45 -2.27 6.12 -9.59
CA ARG A 45 -2.62 6.02 -10.99
C ARG A 45 -1.44 6.46 -11.83
N ARG A 46 -1.03 5.63 -12.79
CA ARG A 46 0.01 5.96 -13.78
C ARG A 46 -0.67 6.53 -15.02
N LEU A 47 -0.42 7.81 -15.31
CA LEU A 47 -0.75 8.43 -16.59
C LEU A 47 0.55 8.45 -17.41
N ASP A 48 0.55 7.83 -18.59
CA ASP A 48 1.74 7.66 -19.43
C ASP A 48 2.94 6.96 -18.75
N LYS A 49 4.12 7.61 -18.74
CA LYS A 49 5.39 7.06 -18.22
C LYS A 49 5.74 7.53 -16.82
N GLU A 50 4.96 8.42 -16.21
CA GLU A 50 5.21 8.96 -14.87
C GLU A 50 4.08 8.54 -13.89
N LEU A 51 4.45 8.33 -12.62
CA LEU A 51 3.50 7.96 -11.54
C LEU A 51 2.76 9.23 -11.10
N ASP A 52 1.72 9.60 -11.84
CA ASP A 52 1.30 11.00 -11.87
C ASP A 52 0.20 11.40 -10.88
N ILE A 53 -0.49 10.46 -10.20
CA ILE A 53 -1.51 10.84 -9.18
C ILE A 53 -1.50 9.87 -8.00
N ILE A 54 -1.15 10.37 -6.81
CA ILE A 54 -1.44 9.69 -5.54
C ILE A 54 -2.95 9.73 -5.35
N VAL A 55 -3.63 8.62 -5.63
CA VAL A 55 -5.10 8.54 -5.53
C VAL A 55 -5.52 8.34 -4.08
N VAL A 56 -4.63 7.75 -3.28
CA VAL A 56 -4.84 7.52 -1.85
C VAL A 56 -3.58 7.89 -1.07
N ASP A 57 -3.51 9.12 -0.55
CA ASP A 57 -2.47 9.58 0.40
C ASP A 57 -2.86 9.15 1.82
N ALA A 58 -2.76 7.85 2.09
CA ALA A 58 -3.16 7.24 3.34
C ALA A 58 -2.60 5.82 3.46
N LYS A 59 -2.62 5.27 4.68
CA LYS A 59 -2.32 3.84 4.88
C LYS A 59 -3.49 3.01 4.36
N VAL A 60 -3.29 2.30 3.25
CA VAL A 60 -4.23 1.30 2.75
C VAL A 60 -4.20 0.08 3.66
N VAL A 61 -5.33 -0.22 4.30
CA VAL A 61 -5.51 -1.37 5.19
C VAL A 61 -5.83 -2.61 4.37
N ASP A 62 -6.79 -2.49 3.46
CA ASP A 62 -7.23 -3.55 2.56
C ASP A 62 -7.83 -2.93 1.29
N PHE A 63 -7.85 -3.70 0.19
CA PHE A 63 -8.54 -3.31 -1.03
C PHE A 63 -9.10 -4.52 -1.77
N ILE A 64 -10.22 -4.32 -2.45
CA ILE A 64 -10.83 -5.34 -3.29
C ILE A 64 -11.32 -4.74 -4.60
N MET A 65 -11.06 -5.45 -5.69
CA MET A 65 -11.56 -5.11 -7.01
C MET A 65 -12.83 -5.90 -7.30
N ARG A 66 -13.93 -5.22 -7.63
CA ARG A 66 -15.16 -5.85 -8.13
C ARG A 66 -15.64 -5.11 -9.36
N ASP A 67 -15.76 -5.82 -10.48
CA ASP A 67 -16.10 -5.26 -11.78
C ASP A 67 -15.16 -4.10 -12.16
N ASN A 68 -15.65 -2.85 -12.16
CA ASN A 68 -14.89 -1.63 -12.44
C ASN A 68 -14.82 -0.69 -11.23
N LEU A 69 -15.08 -1.21 -10.04
CA LEU A 69 -15.02 -0.49 -8.78
C LEU A 69 -13.91 -1.07 -7.91
N LEU A 70 -12.96 -0.22 -7.54
CA LEU A 70 -11.91 -0.52 -6.57
C LEU A 70 -12.33 0.03 -5.22
N TYR A 71 -12.59 -0.86 -4.28
CA TYR A 71 -12.96 -0.54 -2.91
C TYR A 71 -11.70 -0.58 -2.07
N ILE A 72 -11.41 0.51 -1.35
CA ILE A 72 -10.16 0.69 -0.62
C ILE A 72 -10.51 1.12 0.79
N LYS A 73 -10.10 0.31 1.75
CA LYS A 73 -10.18 0.67 3.16
C LYS A 73 -8.88 1.33 3.58
N ARG A 74 -8.95 2.52 4.14
CA ARG A 74 -7.76 3.31 4.49
C ARG A 74 -7.85 3.98 5.85
N LEU A 75 -6.69 4.30 6.40
CA LEU A 75 -6.53 5.23 7.52
C LEU A 75 -5.94 6.55 6.99
N PRO A 76 -6.72 7.64 6.93
CA PRO A 76 -6.24 8.96 6.55
C PRO A 76 -4.95 9.37 7.26
N ARG A 77 -4.03 9.96 6.51
CA ARG A 77 -2.80 10.52 7.05
C ARG A 77 -3.07 11.89 7.68
N ILE A 78 -2.47 12.14 8.83
CA ILE A 78 -2.38 13.45 9.46
C ILE A 78 -0.92 13.86 9.44
N VAL A 79 -0.63 14.98 8.79
CA VAL A 79 0.69 15.60 8.79
C VAL A 79 0.66 16.81 9.71
N LYS A 80 1.53 16.83 10.72
CA LYS A 80 1.74 17.97 11.61
C LYS A 80 3.16 18.47 11.44
N ILE A 81 3.35 19.78 11.45
CA ILE A 81 4.68 20.39 11.45
C ILE A 81 4.95 20.85 12.87
N GLU A 82 5.91 20.23 13.54
CA GLU A 82 6.34 20.57 14.90
C GLU A 82 7.85 20.81 14.92
N ASN A 83 8.27 22.00 15.38
CA ASN A 83 9.69 22.39 15.43
C ASN A 83 10.45 22.24 14.09
N GLY A 84 9.77 22.46 12.96
CA GLY A 84 10.35 22.29 11.63
C GLY A 84 10.45 20.85 11.13
N LEU A 85 9.96 19.88 11.90
CA LEU A 85 9.86 18.48 11.49
C LEU A 85 8.43 18.16 11.06
N ALA A 86 8.29 17.47 9.93
CA ALA A 86 7.02 16.88 9.51
C ALA A 86 6.82 15.56 10.27
N LEU A 87 5.88 15.55 11.21
CA LEU A 87 5.42 14.36 11.92
C LEU A 87 4.19 13.82 11.21
N THR A 88 4.25 12.54 10.85
CA THR A 88 3.18 11.86 10.14
C THR A 88 2.54 10.83 11.05
N SER A 89 1.23 10.90 11.18
CA SER A 89 0.41 9.94 11.93
C SER A 89 -0.80 9.53 11.10
N PHE A 90 -1.55 8.53 11.55
CA PHE A 90 -2.81 8.13 10.91
C PHE A 90 -3.98 8.41 11.84
N THR A 91 -5.14 8.76 11.28
CA THR A 91 -6.38 8.84 12.06
C THR A 91 -6.68 7.49 12.68
N GLY A 92 -7.32 7.48 13.85
CA GLY A 92 -7.91 6.26 14.41
C GLY A 92 -9.19 5.82 13.69
N SER A 93 -9.74 6.68 12.83
CA SER A 93 -10.97 6.43 12.08
C SER A 93 -10.70 5.93 10.68
N CYS A 94 -11.51 4.97 10.25
CA CYS A 94 -11.38 4.22 9.02
C CYS A 94 -12.27 4.80 7.91
N GLU A 95 -11.76 4.92 6.69
CA GLU A 95 -12.55 5.39 5.54
C GLU A 95 -12.61 4.35 4.43
N LEU A 96 -13.73 4.30 3.72
CA LEU A 96 -13.89 3.55 2.48
C LEU A 96 -13.79 4.52 1.31
N ILE A 97 -12.82 4.30 0.43
CA ILE A 97 -12.75 4.95 -0.87
C ILE A 97 -13.27 3.97 -1.92
N ILE A 98 -14.15 4.44 -2.81
CA ILE A 98 -14.60 3.70 -3.98
C ILE A 98 -14.12 4.43 -5.22
N ILE A 99 -13.33 3.76 -6.05
CA ILE A 99 -12.82 4.32 -7.31
C ILE A 99 -13.46 3.59 -8.48
N ASN A 100 -14.14 4.31 -9.36
CA ASN A 100 -14.56 3.78 -10.64
C ASN A 100 -13.37 3.79 -11.62
N THR A 101 -12.82 2.62 -11.94
CA THR A 101 -11.60 2.52 -12.75
C THR A 101 -11.79 2.87 -14.22
N LEU A 102 -13.04 2.92 -14.73
CA LEU A 102 -13.34 3.31 -16.11
C LEU A 102 -13.59 4.82 -16.26
N ARG A 103 -14.30 5.42 -15.30
CA ARG A 103 -14.68 6.83 -15.31
C ARG A 103 -13.75 7.71 -14.47
N HIS A 104 -12.86 7.09 -13.70
CA HIS A 104 -11.96 7.72 -12.75
C HIS A 104 -12.67 8.57 -11.67
N GLY A 105 -13.93 8.26 -11.38
CA GLY A 105 -14.68 8.89 -10.29
C GLY A 105 -14.26 8.31 -8.94
N ILE A 106 -14.12 9.17 -7.93
CA ILE A 106 -13.73 8.81 -6.57
C ILE A 106 -14.85 9.22 -5.62
N GLU A 107 -15.28 8.29 -4.78
CA GLU A 107 -16.23 8.52 -3.69
C GLU A 107 -15.56 8.14 -2.35
N VAL A 108 -15.74 8.97 -1.33
CA VAL A 108 -15.17 8.74 0.02
C VAL A 108 -16.32 8.63 1.01
N ILE A 109 -16.37 7.51 1.72
CA ILE A 109 -17.38 7.18 2.72
C ILE A 109 -16.70 7.09 4.10
N PRO A 110 -16.96 8.02 5.03
CA PRO A 110 -16.38 8.00 6.36
C PRO A 110 -17.01 6.94 7.28
N GLU A 111 -16.26 6.48 8.29
CA GLU A 111 -16.65 5.42 9.24
C GLU A 111 -18.05 5.60 9.83
N GLY A 112 -18.41 6.82 10.23
CA GLY A 112 -19.68 7.14 10.89
C GLY A 112 -20.93 6.87 10.05
N ASN A 113 -20.77 6.60 8.75
CA ASN A 113 -21.85 6.32 7.82
C ASN A 113 -21.96 4.83 7.42
N SER A 114 -21.11 3.94 7.96
CA SER A 114 -21.13 2.52 7.59
C SER A 114 -20.71 1.60 8.74
N ASN A 115 -21.59 0.67 9.11
CA ASN A 115 -21.36 -0.36 10.13
C ASN A 115 -20.27 -1.41 9.76
N PHE A 116 -19.62 -1.29 8.59
CA PHE A 116 -18.66 -2.26 8.06
C PHE A 116 -17.20 -1.76 8.13
N LEU A 117 -16.94 -0.58 8.70
CA LEU A 117 -15.65 0.10 8.64
C LEU A 117 -14.81 -0.04 9.92
N SER A 118 -14.55 -1.25 10.40
CA SER A 118 -13.58 -1.44 11.50
C SER A 118 -12.16 -1.72 10.97
N CYS A 119 -11.29 -0.72 11.00
CA CYS A 119 -9.84 -0.94 10.90
C CYS A 119 -9.34 -1.58 12.21
#